data_AF-A0A1Y4I445-F1
#
_entry.id   AF-A0A1Y4I445-F1
#
_cell.length_a   1.000
_cell.length_b   1.000
_cell.length_c   1.000
_cell.angle_alpha   90.00
_cell.angle_beta   90.00
_cell.angle_gamma   90.00
#
_symmetry.space_group_name_H-M   'P 1'
#
loop_
_entity.id
_entity.type
_entity.pdbx_description
1 polymer ?
#
loop_
_entity_poly.entity_id
_entity_poly.type
_entity_poly.pdbx_seq_one_letter_code
_entity_poly.pdbx_strand_id
1 'polypeptide(L)'
;LFETIERAASVIERYIYFYNYRRPHMSVGYKTPGIVHGEKETQIKMWRNKRKPVKSNEKEMDTIALQSRTTNLSEGLCSAQR
;
A
#
# COMPACT_ATOMS: atom_id res chain seq x y z
N LEU A 1 -2.86 20.32 13.42
CA LEU A 1 -2.23 20.11 14.74
C LEU A 1 -3.34 19.84 15.75
N PHE A 2 -3.17 18.96 16.74
CA PHE A 2 -4.22 18.73 17.76
C PHE A 2 -4.18 19.81 18.83
N GLU A 3 -5.35 20.29 19.26
CA GLU A 3 -5.49 21.38 20.24
C GLU A 3 -5.20 20.92 21.67
N THR A 4 -5.52 19.66 22.01
CA THR A 4 -5.25 19.08 23.32
C THR A 4 -4.71 17.65 23.22
N ILE A 5 -4.09 17.18 24.29
CA ILE A 5 -3.57 15.80 24.39
C ILE A 5 -4.73 14.81 24.35
N GLU A 6 -5.85 15.11 25.00
CA GLU A 6 -7.04 14.25 25.01
C GLU A 6 -7.62 14.10 23.60
N ARG A 7 -7.66 15.19 22.83
CA ARG A 7 -8.10 15.15 21.44
C ARG A 7 -7.17 14.31 20.58
N ALA A 8 -5.86 14.47 20.75
CA ALA A 8 -4.86 13.66 20.04
C ALA A 8 -5.02 12.17 20.37
N ALA A 9 -5.13 11.83 21.66
CA ALA A 9 -5.31 10.46 22.13
C ALA A 9 -6.58 9.81 21.55
N SER A 10 -7.72 10.50 21.59
CA SER A 10 -8.98 10.01 21.03
C SER A 10 -8.90 9.77 19.51
N VAL A 11 -8.18 10.62 18.78
CA VAL A 11 -7.98 10.42 17.33
C VAL A 11 -7.08 9.22 17.07
N ILE A 12 -5.99 9.09 17.82
CA ILE A 12 -5.06 7.95 17.73
C ILE A 12 -5.79 6.64 18.02
N GLU A 13 -6.59 6.59 19.07
CA GLU A 13 -7.39 5.40 19.43
C GLU A 13 -8.32 4.99 18.29
N ARG A 14 -9.08 5.94 17.73
CA ARG A 14 -9.95 5.66 16.57
C ARG A 14 -9.16 5.15 15.37
N TYR A 15 -7.97 5.68 15.13
CA TYR A 15 -7.13 5.26 14.02
C TYR A 15 -6.54 3.86 14.24
N ILE A 16 -6.13 3.53 15.46
CA ILE A 16 -5.68 2.19 15.85
C ILE A 16 -6.82 1.17 15.62
N TYR A 17 -8.03 1.50 16.09
CA TYR A 17 -9.20 0.65 15.88
C TYR A 17 -9.46 0.43 14.38
N PHE A 18 -9.46 1.50 13.59
CA PHE A 18 -9.65 1.41 12.14
C PHE A 18 -8.61 0.51 11.47
N TYR A 19 -7.33 0.71 11.80
CA TYR A 19 -6.25 -0.11 11.25
C TYR A 19 -6.43 -1.59 11.58
N ASN A 20 -6.72 -1.91 12.84
CA ASN A 20 -6.81 -3.30 13.30
C ASN A 20 -8.04 -4.04 12.80
N TYR A 21 -9.18 -3.34 12.60
CA TYR A 21 -10.46 -4.02 12.39
C TYR A 21 -11.20 -3.63 11.11
N ARG A 22 -10.79 -2.58 10.42
CA ARG A 22 -11.46 -2.09 9.20
C ARG A 22 -10.56 -2.06 7.98
N ARG A 23 -9.24 -2.09 8.15
CA ARG A 23 -8.29 -2.01 7.04
C ARG A 23 -7.83 -3.40 6.60
N PRO A 24 -8.27 -3.92 5.44
CA PRO A 24 -7.75 -5.15 4.89
C PRO A 24 -6.36 -4.94 4.29
N HIS A 25 -5.46 -5.92 4.44
CA HIS A 25 -4.08 -5.83 3.98
C HIS A 25 -3.72 -6.95 2.98
N MET A 26 -3.14 -6.57 1.84
CA MET A 26 -2.67 -7.50 0.79
C MET A 26 -1.73 -8.58 1.31
N SER A 27 -0.79 -8.19 2.17
CA SER A 27 0.27 -9.05 2.69
C SER A 27 -0.24 -10.19 3.56
N VAL A 28 -1.51 -10.13 3.98
CA VAL A 28 -2.19 -11.12 4.83
C VAL A 28 -3.49 -11.60 4.17
N GLY A 29 -3.54 -11.60 2.84
CA GLY A 29 -4.68 -12.15 2.10
C GLY A 29 -5.95 -11.33 2.23
N TYR A 30 -5.84 -10.00 2.26
CA TYR A 30 -6.96 -9.06 2.43
C TYR A 30 -7.71 -9.21 3.75
N LYS A 31 -7.14 -9.88 4.74
CA LYS A 31 -7.65 -9.91 6.11
C LYS A 31 -7.26 -8.64 6.87
N THR A 32 -7.95 -8.36 7.96
CA THR A 32 -7.59 -7.28 8.89
C THR A 32 -6.56 -7.79 9.91
N PRO A 33 -5.68 -6.94 10.45
CA PRO A 33 -4.67 -7.35 11.43
C PRO A 33 -5.26 -8.07 12.65
N GLY A 34 -6.42 -7.61 13.14
CA GLY A 34 -7.10 -8.21 14.28
C GLY A 34 -7.55 -9.65 14.04
N ILE A 35 -8.00 -9.98 12.83
CA ILE A 35 -8.37 -11.36 12.46
C ILE A 35 -7.11 -12.24 12.46
N VAL A 36 -6.07 -11.77 11.80
CA VAL A 36 -4.83 -12.52 11.58
C VAL A 36 -4.09 -12.83 12.89
N HIS A 37 -4.16 -11.95 13.88
CA HIS A 37 -3.60 -12.22 15.21
C HIS A 37 -4.29 -13.38 15.95
N GLY A 38 -5.55 -13.67 15.64
CA GLY A 38 -6.29 -14.78 16.24
C GLY A 38 -6.12 -16.11 15.49
N GLU A 39 -5.51 -16.10 14.31
CA GLU A 39 -5.32 -17.30 13.49
C GLU A 39 -4.21 -18.18 14.10
N LYS A 40 -4.48 -19.47 14.20
CA LYS A 40 -3.51 -20.47 14.68
C LYS A 40 -2.75 -21.15 13.54
N GLU A 41 -3.19 -20.92 12.31
CA GLU A 41 -2.55 -21.49 11.13
C GLU A 41 -1.25 -20.76 10.80
N THR A 42 -0.33 -21.46 10.14
CA THR A 42 0.93 -20.88 9.68
C THR A 42 0.65 -19.80 8.63
N GLN A 43 1.10 -18.58 8.89
CA GLN A 43 0.97 -17.48 7.92
C GLN A 43 1.78 -17.76 6.65
N ILE A 44 1.11 -17.70 5.51
CA ILE A 44 1.74 -17.80 4.20
C ILE A 44 2.25 -16.42 3.78
N LYS A 45 3.50 -16.37 3.33
CA LYS A 45 4.10 -15.14 2.79
C LYS A 45 3.43 -14.74 1.47
N MET A 46 2.70 -13.61 1.48
CA MET A 46 1.97 -13.11 0.30
C MET A 46 2.78 -12.11 -0.55
N TRP A 47 3.94 -11.65 -0.09
CA TRP A 47 4.77 -10.69 -0.82
C TRP A 47 5.90 -11.37 -1.60
N ARG A 48 6.19 -10.83 -2.79
CA ARG A 48 7.31 -11.30 -3.62
C ARG A 48 8.59 -10.60 -3.19
N ASN A 49 9.70 -11.34 -3.18
CA ASN A 49 11.01 -10.72 -3.03
C ASN A 49 11.34 -9.90 -4.28
N LYS A 50 11.87 -8.69 -4.09
CA LYS A 50 12.40 -7.89 -5.19
C LYS A 50 13.56 -8.65 -5.83
N ARG A 51 13.43 -8.98 -7.12
CA ARG A 51 14.55 -9.56 -7.88
C ARG A 51 15.64 -8.51 -7.99
N LYS A 52 16.89 -8.90 -7.72
CA LYS A 52 18.04 -8.06 -8.06
C LYS A 52 18.07 -7.92 -9.59
N PRO A 53 18.27 -6.71 -10.14
CA PRO A 53 18.55 -6.62 -11.57
C PRO A 53 19.77 -7.47 -11.87
N VAL A 54 19.65 -8.37 -12.85
CA VAL A 54 20.81 -9.05 -13.41
C VAL A 54 21.68 -7.96 -13.99
N LYS A 55 22.95 -7.85 -13.58
CA LYS A 55 23.90 -6.96 -14.25
C LYS A 55 24.01 -7.47 -15.69
N SER A 56 23.37 -6.79 -16.64
CA SER A 56 23.64 -7.03 -18.05
C SER A 56 25.07 -6.58 -18.33
N ASN A 57 25.90 -7.47 -18.85
CA ASN A 57 27.18 -7.10 -19.44
C ASN A 57 26.95 -6.65 -20.88
N GLU A 58 26.08 -5.67 -21.09
CA GLU A 58 25.76 -5.18 -22.42
C GLU A 58 26.14 -3.71 -22.50
N LYS A 59 27.12 -3.46 -23.37
CA LYS A 59 27.66 -2.16 -23.70
C LYS A 59 26.50 -1.25 -24.11
N GLU A 60 26.44 -0.12 -23.42
CA GLU A 60 25.72 1.09 -23.77
C GLU A 60 25.66 1.29 -25.28
N MET A 61 24.44 1.36 -25.84
CA MET A 61 24.10 2.27 -26.94
C MET A 61 22.58 2.56 -26.95
N ASP A 62 22.31 3.80 -27.32
CA ASP A 62 21.06 4.44 -27.74
C ASP A 62 20.07 4.96 -26.68
N THR A 63 20.30 6.24 -26.37
CA THR A 63 19.40 7.25 -25.82
C THR A 63 18.07 7.33 -26.55
N ILE A 64 17.05 6.61 -26.07
CA ILE A 64 15.66 6.90 -26.43
C ILE A 64 15.09 7.86 -25.38
N ALA A 65 14.95 9.13 -25.76
CA ALA A 65 14.33 10.17 -24.94
C ALA A 65 12.86 9.81 -24.63
N LEU A 66 12.53 9.78 -23.33
CA LEU A 66 11.16 9.64 -22.84
C LEU A 66 10.33 10.86 -23.27
N GLN A 67 9.38 10.65 -24.18
CA GLN A 67 8.36 11.66 -24.46
C GLN A 67 7.43 11.77 -23.24
N SER A 68 7.39 12.96 -22.64
CA SER A 68 6.48 13.32 -21.56
C SER A 68 5.05 13.38 -22.09
N ARG A 69 4.31 12.28 -22.00
CA ARG A 69 2.87 12.28 -22.26
C ARG A 69 2.16 12.87 -21.04
N THR A 70 1.82 14.16 -21.10
CA THR A 70 0.91 14.81 -20.15
C THR A 70 -0.51 14.35 -20.45
N THR A 71 -1.08 13.49 -19.60
CA THR A 71 -2.52 13.20 -19.64
C THR A 71 -3.26 14.38 -19.03
N ASN A 72 -4.20 14.96 -19.78
CA ASN A 72 -5.05 16.05 -19.30
C ASN A 72 -5.86 15.62 -18.06
N LEU A 73 -6.14 16.59 -17.18
CA LEU A 73 -6.68 16.48 -15.83
C LEU A 73 -8.03 15.73 -15.66
N SER A 74 -8.64 15.23 -16.75
CA SER A 74 -10.00 14.67 -16.73
C SER A 74 -10.11 13.14 -16.66
N GLU A 75 -9.03 12.38 -16.82
CA GLU A 75 -9.11 10.91 -17.01
C GLU A 75 -8.70 10.08 -15.76
N GLY A 76 -9.13 10.51 -14.57
CA GLY A 76 -8.73 9.87 -13.31
C GLY A 76 -9.83 9.63 -12.27
N LEU A 77 -11.12 9.72 -12.65
CA LEU A 77 -12.24 9.45 -11.73
C LEU A 77 -12.60 7.97 -11.75
N CYS A 78 -12.10 7.23 -10.77
CA CYS A 78 -12.54 5.87 -10.46
C CYS A 78 -13.90 5.97 -9.75
N SER A 79 -15.01 5.89 -10.51
CA SER A 79 -16.35 5.88 -9.96
C SER A 79 -16.71 4.46 -9.49
N ALA A 80 -16.88 4.30 -8.18
CA ALA A 80 -17.54 3.13 -7.61
C ALA A 80 -19.06 3.30 -7.78
N GLN A 81 -19.69 2.46 -8.61
CA GLN A 81 -21.14 2.37 -8.68
C GLN A 81 -21.68 1.66 -7.43
N ARG A 82 -22.79 2.20 -6.92
CA ARG A 82 -23.52 1.74 -5.73
C ARG A 82 -24.58 0.71 -6.13
#